data_AF-A0A972NEH2-F1
#
_entry.id   AF-A0A972NEH2-F1
#
_cell.length_a   1.000
_cell.length_b   1.000
_cell.length_c   1.000
_cell.angle_alpha   90.00
_cell.angle_beta   90.00
_cell.angle_gamma   90.00
#
_symmetry.space_group_name_H-M   'P 1'
#
loop_
_entity.id
_entity.type
_entity.pdbx_description
1 polymer ?
#
loop_
_entity_poly.entity_id
_entity_poly.type
_entity_poly.pdbx_seq_one_letter_code
_entity_poly.pdbx_strand_id
1 'polypeptide(L)' 'MLPFIIGVLAGILYNEVINKLGWKKAVLTSPLRLSAFALALFLTYETFGKEGLFYFFAGFMLGGFTQLTFRSFTRR' A
#
# COMPACT_ATOMS: atom_id res chain seq x y z
N MET A 1 8.78 -6.17 12.85
CA MET A 1 7.29 -6.09 12.94
C MET A 1 6.74 -4.74 12.47
N LEU A 2 7.29 -3.61 12.90
CA LEU A 2 6.83 -2.28 12.45
C LEU A 2 6.75 -2.09 10.91
N PRO A 3 7.77 -2.44 10.09
CA PRO A 3 7.69 -2.28 8.63
C PRO A 3 6.55 -3.07 8.00
N PHE A 4 6.19 -4.22 8.58
CA PHE A 4 5.09 -5.04 8.11
C PHE A 4 3.74 -4.33 8.30
N ILE A 5 3.48 -3.77 9.48
CA ILE A 5 2.24 -3.04 9.77
C ILE A 5 2.09 -1.82 8.85
N ILE A 6 3.18 -1.07 8.68
CA ILE A 6 3.22 0.08 7.75
C ILE A 6 2.91 -0.39 6.32
N GLY A 7 3.50 -1.51 5.90
CA GLY A 7 3.19 -2.15 4.62
C GLY A 7 1.70 -2.45 4.46
N VAL A 8 1.08 -3.13 5.44
CA VAL A 8 -0.35 -3.47 5.43
C VAL A 8 -1.22 -2.22 5.25
N LEU A 9 -0.98 -1.18 6.04
CA LEU A 9 -1.73 0.07 5.95
C LEU A 9 -1.53 0.76 4.60
N ALA A 10 -0.29 0.80 4.09
CA ALA A 10 0.00 1.36 2.77
C ALA A 10 -0.74 0.60 1.66
N GLY A 11 -0.82 -0.73 1.76
CA GLY A 11 -1.56 -1.58 0.81
C GLY A 11 -3.07 -1.29 0.81
N ILE A 12 -3.66 -1.16 1.99
CA ILE A 12 -5.10 -0.83 2.15
C ILE A 12 -5.40 0.59 1.63
N LEU A 13 -4.55 1.57 1.95
CA LEU A 13 -4.74 2.93 1.49
C LEU A 13 -4.60 3.03 -0.04
N TYR A 14 -3.62 2.35 -0.63
CA TYR A 14 -3.40 2.30 -2.07
C TYR A 14 -4.60 1.69 -2.82
N ASN A 15 -5.01 0.50 -2.34
CA ASN A 15 -6.34 -0.07 -2.34
C ASN A 15 -7.61 0.81 -2.51
N GLU A 16 -7.79 1.66 -1.52
CA GLU A 16 -9.00 2.43 -1.28
C GLU A 16 -9.10 3.62 -2.22
N VAL A 17 -7.96 4.26 -2.46
CA VAL A 17 -7.86 5.45 -3.31
C VAL A 17 -8.17 5.12 -4.77
N ILE A 18 -7.69 3.97 -5.29
CA ILE A 18 -8.02 3.50 -6.66
C ILE A 18 -9.54 3.35 -6.84
N ASN A 19 -10.22 2.90 -5.79
CA ASN A 19 -11.65 2.63 -5.85
C ASN A 19 -12.51 3.88 -5.68
N LYS A 20 -12.11 4.83 -4.83
CA LYS A 20 -12.88 6.06 -4.60
C LYS A 20 -12.74 7.08 -5.72
N LEU A 21 -11.59 7.15 -6.38
CA LEU A 21 -11.31 8.21 -7.37
C LEU A 21 -11.76 7.86 -8.80
N GLY A 22 -12.03 6.59 -9.09
CA GLY A 22 -12.23 6.13 -10.47
C GLY A 22 -10.96 6.25 -11.32
N TRP A 23 -10.89 5.52 -12.42
CA TRP A 23 -9.66 5.38 -13.22
C TRP A 23 -9.06 6.73 -13.65
N LYS A 24 -9.88 7.70 -14.08
CA LYS A 24 -9.39 9.00 -14.59
C LYS A 24 -8.71 9.87 -13.51
N LYS A 25 -9.22 9.92 -12.27
CA LYS A 25 -8.57 10.68 -11.18
C LYS A 25 -7.48 9.87 -10.47
N ALA A 26 -7.54 8.53 -10.54
CA ALA A 26 -6.46 7.67 -10.07
C ALA A 26 -5.16 7.90 -10.86
N VAL A 27 -5.26 8.17 -12.17
CA VAL A 27 -4.09 8.53 -13.01
C VAL A 27 -3.45 9.84 -12.58
N LEU A 28 -4.25 10.89 -12.29
CA LEU A 28 -3.72 12.20 -11.89
C LEU A 28 -3.09 12.20 -10.49
N THR A 29 -3.61 11.37 -9.58
CA THR A 29 -3.04 11.19 -8.23
C THR A 29 -1.92 10.15 -8.18
N SER A 30 -1.68 9.44 -9.28
CA SER A 30 -0.66 8.39 -9.41
C SER A 30 0.76 8.88 -9.12
N PRO A 31 1.24 10.05 -9.62
CA PRO A 31 2.61 10.50 -9.40
C PRO A 31 2.87 10.81 -7.93
N LEU A 32 1.95 11.53 -7.27
CA LEU A 32 2.08 11.90 -5.86
C LEU A 32 2.09 10.64 -4.96
N ARG A 33 1.33 9.62 -5.33
CA ARG A 33 1.27 8.33 -4.64
C ARG A 33 2.52 7.48 -4.86
N LEU A 34 3.04 7.45 -6.09
CA LEU A 34 4.31 6.78 -6.39
C LEU A 34 5.45 7.43 -5.60
N SER A 35 5.48 8.76 -5.50
CA SER A 35 6.46 9.48 -4.68
C SER A 35 6.30 9.16 -3.19
N ALA A 36 5.07 9.16 -2.65
CA ALA A 36 4.83 8.82 -1.24
C ALA A 36 5.20 7.37 -0.93
N PHE A 37 4.92 6.44 -1.84
CA PHE A 37 5.30 5.03 -1.71
C PHE A 37 6.82 4.84 -1.80
N ALA A 38 7.49 5.50 -2.74
CA ALA A 38 8.94 5.50 -2.86
C ALA A 38 9.62 6.09 -1.62
N LEU A 39 9.05 7.16 -1.05
CA LEU A 39 9.52 7.74 0.21
C LEU A 39 9.35 6.76 1.38
N ALA A 40 8.21 6.08 1.47
CA ALA A 40 7.99 5.07 2.51
C ALA A 40 8.97 3.89 2.39
N LEU A 41 9.25 3.44 1.17
CA LEU A 41 10.26 2.42 0.90
C LEU A 41 11.67 2.89 1.28
N PHE A 42 12.03 4.12 0.89
CA PHE A 42 13.32 4.72 1.23
C PHE A 42 13.52 4.82 2.74
N LEU A 43 12.55 5.38 3.46
CA LEU A 43 12.59 5.50 4.93
C LEU A 43 12.65 4.12 5.60
N THR A 44 11.91 3.14 5.07
CA THR A 44 11.95 1.77 5.60
C THR A 44 13.31 1.13 5.39
N TYR A 45 13.93 1.33 4.23
CA TYR A 45 15.26 0.83 3.93
C TYR A 45 16.33 1.48 4.81
N GLU A 46 16.32 2.81 4.95
CA GLU A 46 17.27 3.54 5.80
C GLU A 46 17.13 3.12 7.27
N THR A 47 15.91 2.89 7.75
CA THR A 47 15.67 2.61 9.18
C THR A 47 15.86 1.13 9.54
N PHE A 48 15.44 0.22 8.67
CA PHE A 48 15.34 -1.22 8.96
C PHE A 48 16.15 -2.10 8.01
N GLY A 49 16.90 -1.50 7.08
CA GLY A 49 17.71 -2.20 6.10
C GLY A 49 16.89 -3.02 5.08
N LYS A 50 17.57 -3.95 4.42
CA LYS A 50 16.97 -4.84 3.39
C LYS A 50 15.86 -5.73 3.95
N GLU A 51 16.00 -6.20 5.18
CA GLU A 51 14.99 -7.05 5.83
C GLU A 51 13.69 -6.28 6.06
N GLY A 52 13.79 -5.00 6.44
CA GLY A 52 12.64 -4.12 6.57
C GLY A 52 11.83 -3.97 5.29
N LEU A 53 12.49 -3.88 4.14
CA LEU A 53 11.82 -3.84 2.84
C LEU A 53 11.03 -5.11 2.56
N PHE A 54 11.58 -6.29 2.86
CA PHE A 54 10.88 -7.55 2.68
C PHE A 54 9.59 -7.59 3.51
N TYR A 55 9.67 -7.23 4.79
CA TYR A 55 8.50 -7.16 5.67
C TYR A 55 7.47 -6.13 5.20
N PHE A 56 7.93 -4.97 4.72
CA PHE A 56 7.04 -3.95 4.17
C PHE A 56 6.31 -4.44 2.92
N PHE A 57 7.01 -5.06 1.97
CA PHE A 57 6.39 -5.62 0.77
C PHE A 57 5.40 -6.74 1.09
N ALA A 58 5.75 -7.65 2.00
CA ALA A 58 4.85 -8.70 2.46
C ALA A 58 3.57 -8.12 3.08
N GLY A 59 3.73 -7.10 3.93
CA GLY A 59 2.60 -6.35 4.50
C GLY A 59 1.76 -5.67 3.43
N PHE A 60 2.39 -4.99 2.48
CA PHE A 60 1.72 -4.28 1.38
C PHE A 60 0.86 -5.22 0.53
N MET A 61 1.39 -6.38 0.15
CA MET A 61 0.63 -7.39 -0.58
C MET A 61 -0.55 -7.92 0.25
N LEU A 62 -0.34 -8.21 1.53
CA LEU A 62 -1.39 -8.69 2.42
C LEU A 62 -2.50 -7.66 2.61
N GLY A 63 -2.16 -6.38 2.83
CA GLY A 63 -3.13 -5.30 2.96
C GLY A 63 -3.96 -5.11 1.69
N GLY A 64 -3.30 -5.13 0.53
CA GLY A 64 -3.95 -5.08 -0.77
C GLY A 64 -4.91 -6.26 -1.00
N PHE A 65 -4.45 -7.48 -0.71
CA PHE A 65 -5.27 -8.71 -0.81
C PHE A 65 -6.47 -8.67 0.15
N THR A 66 -6.24 -8.34 1.43
CA THR A 66 -7.29 -8.30 2.46
C THR A 66 -8.40 -7.35 2.07
N GLN A 67 -8.07 -6.20 1.49
CA GLN A 67 -9.07 -5.25 1.04
C GLN A 67 -9.82 -5.70 -0.22
N LEU A 68 -9.14 -6.34 -1.17
CA LEU A 68 -9.80 -6.96 -2.33
C LEU A 68 -10.78 -8.04 -1.87
N THR A 69 -10.35 -8.91 -0.97
CA THR A 69 -11.17 -9.96 -0.37
C THR A 69 -12.36 -9.38 0.39
N PHE A 70 -12.14 -8.40 1.28
CA PHE A 70 -13.21 -7.74 2.03
C PHE A 70 -14.29 -7.16 1.11
N ARG A 71 -13.89 -6.54 -0.01
CA ARG A 71 -14.83 -6.04 -1.01
C ARG A 71 -15.64 -7.12 -1.68
N SER A 72 -15.03 -8.26 -2.01
CA SER A 72 -15.74 -9.39 -2.62
C SER A 72 -16.84 -9.93 -1.69
N PHE A 73 -16.67 -9.80 -0.37
CA PHE A 73 -17.68 -10.19 0.62
C PHE A 73 -18.73 -9.10 0.90
N THR A 74 -18.37 -7.81 0.90
CA THR A 74 -19.31 -6.70 1.19
C THR A 74 -20.07 -6.16 -0.02
N ARG A 75 -19.73 -6.57 -1.25
CA ARG A 75 -20.52 -6.26 -2.46
C ARG A 75 -21.62 -7.31 -2.79
N ARG A 76 -21.90 -8.24 -1.87
CA ARG A 76 -23.12 -9.05 -1.87
C ARG A 76 -24.15 -8.42 -0.94
#